data_AF-A0A6V7UJG1-F1
#
_entry.id   AF-A0A6V7UJG1-F1
#
_cell.length_a   1.000
_cell.length_b   1.000
_cell.length_c   1.000
_cell.angle_alpha   90.00
_cell.angle_beta   90.00
_cell.angle_gamma   90.00
#
_symmetry.space_group_name_H-M   'P 1'
#
loop_
_entity.id
_entity.type
_entity.pdbx_description
1 polymer ?
#
loop_
_entity_poly.entity_id
_entity_poly.type
_entity_poly.pdbx_seq_one_letter_code
_entity_poly.pdbx_strand_id
1 'polypeptide(L)'
;MQGISHLIQTSGLGGLRHNSVVCAWPEHWSVSNENQNPMKEASLFAQTVRTISAANCAILVPKYASNFPTCSERLNGTIDIYWVVNDGGLLMLIPFLLIKNK
;
A
#
# COMPACT_ATOMS: atom_id res chain seq x y z
N MET A 1 -17.77 -4.53 3.68
CA MET A 1 -16.97 -3.29 3.48
C MET A 1 -16.68 -2.57 4.80
N GLN A 2 -17.62 -2.52 5.75
CA GLN A 2 -17.38 -2.02 7.11
C GLN A 2 -16.15 -2.68 7.79
N GLY A 3 -15.89 -3.96 7.57
CA GLY A 3 -14.77 -4.68 8.20
C GLY A 3 -13.39 -4.06 7.98
N ILE A 4 -13.07 -3.58 6.77
CA ILE A 4 -11.76 -2.97 6.47
C ILE A 4 -11.62 -1.63 7.21
N SER A 5 -12.66 -0.80 7.19
CA SER A 5 -12.65 0.48 7.91
C SER A 5 -12.54 0.28 9.42
N HIS A 6 -13.26 -0.70 9.99
CA HIS A 6 -13.11 -1.02 11.41
C HIS A 6 -11.70 -1.52 11.71
N LEU A 7 -11.14 -2.43 10.90
CA LEU A 7 -9.77 -2.90 11.09
C LEU A 7 -8.77 -1.73 11.11
N ILE A 8 -8.86 -0.81 10.16
CA ILE A 8 -7.98 0.37 10.12
C ILE A 8 -8.17 1.25 11.36
N GLN A 9 -9.40 1.41 11.85
CA GLN A 9 -9.69 2.32 12.96
C GLN A 9 -9.43 1.73 14.34
N THR A 10 -9.60 0.41 14.50
CA THR A 10 -9.58 -0.25 15.82
C THR A 10 -8.40 -1.19 16.02
N SER A 11 -7.58 -1.43 14.99
CA SER A 11 -6.36 -2.23 15.16
C SER A 11 -5.35 -1.52 16.05
N GLY A 12 -4.90 -2.22 17.09
CA GLY A 12 -3.98 -1.71 18.09
C GLY A 12 -4.45 -2.01 19.50
N LEU A 13 -3.57 -1.80 20.48
CA LEU A 13 -3.91 -1.97 21.89
C LEU A 13 -3.27 -0.83 22.69
N GLY A 14 -4.12 -0.06 23.39
CA GLY A 14 -3.67 1.11 24.16
C GLY A 14 -2.99 2.16 23.27
N GLY A 15 -1.76 2.53 23.60
CA GLY A 15 -0.98 3.51 22.83
C GLY A 15 -0.35 2.95 21.54
N LEU A 16 -0.32 1.63 21.36
CA LEU A 16 0.23 0.99 20.17
C LEU A 16 -0.82 0.95 19.06
N ARG A 17 -0.78 1.96 18.21
CA ARG A 17 -1.58 2.03 16.98
C ARG A 17 -0.64 1.97 15.78
N HIS A 18 -1.10 1.33 14.70
CA HIS A 18 -0.39 1.36 13.43
C HIS A 18 -0.35 2.81 12.90
N ASN A 19 0.72 3.13 12.17
CA ASN A 19 0.92 4.44 11.54
C ASN A 19 0.94 4.36 10.00
N SER A 20 0.83 3.14 9.46
CA SER A 20 0.98 2.84 8.05
C SER A 20 0.10 1.65 7.71
N VAL A 21 -0.57 1.71 6.56
CA VAL A 21 -1.35 0.61 5.99
C VAL A 21 -0.76 0.25 4.62
N VAL A 22 -0.46 -1.04 4.44
CA VAL A 22 -0.09 -1.59 3.13
C VAL A 22 -1.34 -2.22 2.53
N CYS A 23 -1.71 -1.82 1.31
CA CYS A 23 -2.88 -2.38 0.63
C CYS A 23 -2.58 -2.77 -0.82
N ALA A 24 -3.33 -3.74 -1.34
CA ALA A 24 -3.14 -4.22 -2.70
C ALA A 24 -3.54 -3.17 -3.74
N TRP A 25 -2.78 -3.13 -4.84
CA TRP A 25 -3.16 -2.41 -6.03
C TRP A 25 -4.42 -3.06 -6.68
N PRO A 26 -5.38 -2.27 -7.17
CA PRO A 26 -6.53 -2.81 -7.91
C PRO A 26 -6.08 -3.20 -9.33
N GLU A 27 -5.79 -4.48 -9.57
CA GLU A 27 -5.19 -4.93 -10.85
C GLU A 27 -6.15 -4.85 -12.04
N HIS A 28 -7.47 -4.95 -11.83
CA HIS A 28 -8.46 -5.01 -12.92
C HIS A 28 -9.33 -3.75 -13.04
N TRP A 29 -8.90 -2.65 -12.42
CA TRP A 29 -9.64 -1.37 -12.42
C TRP A 29 -9.90 -0.77 -13.81
N SER A 30 -9.11 -1.14 -14.83
CA SER A 30 -9.22 -0.61 -16.19
C SER A 30 -9.72 -1.64 -17.22
N VAL A 31 -9.97 -2.89 -16.82
CA VAL A 31 -10.35 -3.98 -17.74
C VAL A 31 -11.84 -4.27 -17.60
N SER A 32 -12.61 -4.03 -18.67
CA SER A 32 -14.03 -4.39 -18.73
C SER A 32 -14.19 -5.81 -19.27
N ASN A 33 -14.39 -6.78 -18.37
CA ASN A 33 -14.80 -8.15 -18.73
C ASN A 33 -16.23 -8.39 -18.21
N GLU A 34 -17.00 -9.26 -18.86
CA GLU A 34 -18.42 -9.52 -18.50
C GLU A 34 -18.63 -9.91 -17.02
N ASN A 35 -17.62 -10.53 -16.40
CA ASN A 35 -17.66 -10.98 -14.99
C ASN A 35 -16.95 -10.04 -14.00
N GLN A 36 -16.36 -8.94 -14.47
CA GLN A 36 -15.61 -8.00 -13.63
C GLN A 36 -16.17 -6.59 -13.79
N ASN A 37 -16.41 -5.93 -12.66
CA ASN A 37 -16.86 -4.54 -12.63
C ASN A 37 -15.67 -3.63 -12.23
N PRO A 38 -14.89 -3.13 -13.21
CA PRO A 38 -13.74 -2.26 -12.96
C PRO A 38 -14.08 -1.03 -12.11
N MET A 39 -15.25 -0.42 -12.34
CA MET A 39 -15.72 0.73 -11.55
C MET A 39 -15.92 0.37 -10.07
N LYS A 40 -16.43 -0.84 -9.78
CA LYS A 40 -16.58 -1.32 -8.40
C LYS A 40 -15.23 -1.52 -7.72
N GLU A 41 -14.23 -2.04 -8.41
CA GLU A 41 -12.89 -2.24 -7.87
C GLU A 41 -12.18 -0.92 -7.62
N ALA A 42 -12.22 -0.01 -8.60
CA ALA A 42 -11.66 1.34 -8.49
C ALA A 42 -12.32 2.14 -7.34
N SER A 43 -13.65 2.09 -7.24
CA SER A 43 -14.37 2.78 -6.16
C SER A 43 -14.07 2.20 -4.78
N LEU A 44 -13.91 0.87 -4.66
CA LEU A 44 -13.48 0.22 -3.43
C LEU A 44 -12.06 0.67 -3.04
N PHE A 45 -11.11 0.68 -3.98
CA PHE A 45 -9.75 1.13 -3.72
C PHE A 45 -9.72 2.60 -3.28
N ALA A 46 -10.43 3.48 -3.98
CA ALA A 46 -10.53 4.89 -3.61
C ALA A 46 -11.16 5.09 -2.23
N GLN A 47 -12.14 4.27 -1.86
CA GLN A 47 -12.75 4.31 -0.53
C GLN A 47 -11.77 3.83 0.56
N THR A 48 -10.98 2.80 0.29
CA THR A 48 -9.90 2.36 1.19
C THR A 48 -8.88 3.46 1.40
N VAL A 49 -8.41 4.13 0.34
CA VAL A 49 -7.48 5.26 0.43
C VAL A 49 -8.06 6.38 1.30
N ARG A 50 -9.32 6.78 1.08
CA ARG A 50 -10.00 7.77 1.93
C ARG A 50 -10.08 7.34 3.39
N THR A 51 -10.35 6.06 3.64
CA THR A 51 -10.44 5.51 5.00
C THR A 51 -9.09 5.57 5.72
N ILE A 52 -7.99 5.20 5.06
CA ILE A 52 -6.65 5.22 5.65
C ILE A 52 -6.20 6.66 5.90
N SER A 53 -6.46 7.57 4.95
CA SER A 53 -6.15 8.99 5.10
C SER A 53 -6.92 9.60 6.28
N ALA A 54 -8.20 9.29 6.46
CA ALA A 54 -8.99 9.74 7.61
C ALA A 54 -8.47 9.18 8.96
N ALA A 55 -7.78 8.05 8.94
CA ALA A 55 -7.12 7.46 10.10
C ALA A 55 -5.71 8.03 10.37
N ASN A 56 -5.28 9.05 9.63
CA ASN A 56 -3.94 9.67 9.73
C ASN A 56 -2.79 8.66 9.60
N CYS A 57 -2.96 7.65 8.75
CA CYS A 57 -1.93 6.65 8.49
C CYS A 57 -1.28 6.89 7.12
N ALA A 58 0.01 6.59 7.01
CA ALA A 58 0.69 6.50 5.73
C ALA A 58 0.10 5.33 4.92
N ILE A 59 0.17 5.42 3.59
CA ILE A 59 -0.34 4.40 2.67
C ILE A 59 0.82 3.91 1.79
N LEU A 60 1.01 2.60 1.71
CA LEU A 60 1.90 1.98 0.74
C LEU A 60 1.09 1.04 -0.16
N VAL A 61 1.18 1.24 -1.47
CA VAL A 61 0.44 0.45 -2.47
C VAL A 61 1.43 -0.21 -3.43
N PRO A 62 1.91 -1.43 -3.16
CA PRO A 62 2.75 -2.15 -4.10
C PRO A 62 1.93 -2.55 -5.33
N LYS A 63 2.40 -2.14 -6.50
CA LYS A 63 1.89 -2.59 -7.80
C LYS A 63 2.75 -3.75 -8.28
N TYR A 64 2.14 -4.78 -8.89
CA TYR A 64 2.84 -5.99 -9.33
C TYR A 64 3.52 -6.75 -8.19
N ALA A 65 2.88 -6.81 -7.02
CA ALA A 65 3.42 -7.49 -5.84
C ALA A 65 3.67 -8.99 -6.10
N SER A 66 2.97 -9.59 -7.06
CA SER A 66 3.22 -10.97 -7.54
C SER A 66 4.64 -11.20 -8.08
N ASN A 67 5.32 -10.13 -8.47
CA ASN A 67 6.66 -10.18 -9.07
C ASN A 67 7.76 -9.84 -8.05
N PHE A 68 7.41 -9.66 -6.77
CA PHE A 68 8.38 -9.37 -5.74
C PHE A 68 9.25 -10.60 -5.46
N PRO A 69 10.53 -10.41 -5.12
CA PRO A 69 11.43 -11.51 -4.79
C PRO A 69 10.95 -12.26 -3.54
N THR A 70 11.23 -13.56 -3.49
CA THR A 70 11.13 -14.34 -2.27
C THR A 70 12.32 -14.07 -1.33
N CYS A 71 12.22 -14.45 -0.05
CA CYS A 71 13.29 -14.25 0.93
C CYS A 71 14.62 -14.95 0.57
N SER A 72 14.59 -15.96 -0.31
CA SER A 72 15.79 -16.65 -0.80
C SER A 72 16.49 -15.95 -1.95
N GLU A 73 15.82 -15.00 -2.61
CA GLU A 73 16.35 -14.31 -3.78
C GLU A 73 17.18 -13.09 -3.34
N ARG A 74 18.34 -12.92 -3.97
CA ARG A 74 19.21 -11.76 -3.77
C ARG A 74 19.11 -10.86 -4.99
N LEU A 75 18.58 -9.66 -4.79
CA LEU A 75 18.51 -8.66 -5.85
C LEU A 75 19.80 -7.85 -5.91
N ASN A 76 20.29 -7.63 -7.13
CA ASN A 76 21.37 -6.69 -7.44
C ASN A 76 20.82 -5.68 -8.44
N GLY A 77 21.04 -4.38 -8.19
CA GLY A 77 20.53 -3.33 -9.06
C GLY A 77 20.37 -2.00 -8.33
N THR A 78 19.52 -1.14 -8.89
CA THR A 78 19.19 0.17 -8.32
C THR A 78 17.80 0.17 -7.69
N ILE A 79 17.60 1.06 -6.72
CA ILE A 79 16.27 1.44 -6.26
C ILE A 79 16.08 2.89 -6.69
N ASP A 80 15.19 3.10 -7.65
CA ASP A 80 14.96 4.42 -8.22
C ASP A 80 13.82 5.13 -7.49
N ILE A 81 14.09 6.34 -6.97
CA ILE A 81 13.13 7.13 -6.18
C ILE A 81 12.75 8.37 -6.97
N TYR A 82 11.45 8.53 -7.23
CA TYR A 82 10.89 9.69 -7.92
C TYR A 82 10.19 10.61 -6.92
N TRP A 83 10.88 11.65 -6.46
CA TRP A 83 10.34 12.59 -5.48
C TRP A 83 9.61 13.75 -6.18
N VAL A 84 8.28 13.69 -6.20
CA VAL A 84 7.43 14.71 -6.84
C VAL A 84 6.74 15.64 -5.82
N VAL A 85 6.48 15.16 -4.60
CA VAL A 85 5.79 15.92 -3.54
C VAL A 85 6.47 15.71 -2.20
N ASN A 86 6.46 16.71 -1.32
CA ASN A 86 7.02 16.59 0.02
C ASN A 86 6.19 15.62 0.88
N ASP A 87 6.79 14.51 1.29
CA ASP A 87 6.16 13.42 2.04
C ASP A 87 6.79 13.25 3.44
N GLY A 88 7.58 14.23 3.89
CA GLY A 88 8.27 14.17 5.18
C GLY A 88 9.44 13.19 5.22
N GLY A 89 9.92 12.71 4.06
CA GLY A 89 11.07 11.82 3.94
C GLY A 89 10.72 10.33 3.96
N LEU A 90 9.44 9.97 3.92
CA LEU A 90 8.98 8.58 3.89
C LEU A 90 9.56 7.81 2.69
N LEU A 91 9.60 8.43 1.51
CA LEU A 91 10.14 7.88 0.25
C LEU A 91 11.64 7.59 0.34
N MET A 92 12.38 8.29 1.20
CA MET A 92 13.80 8.00 1.45
C MET A 92 13.98 6.94 2.53
N LEU A 93 13.05 6.85 3.48
CA LEU A 93 13.08 5.85 4.55
C LEU A 93 12.85 4.43 4.04
N ILE A 94 11.91 4.23 3.13
CA ILE A 94 11.60 2.92 2.55
C ILE A 94 12.83 2.22 1.94
N PRO A 95 13.56 2.80 0.98
CA PRO A 95 14.74 2.17 0.38
C PRO A 95 15.85 1.94 1.41
N PHE A 96 16.05 2.88 2.34
CA PHE A 96 17.01 2.70 3.43
C PHE A 96 16.68 1.46 4.29
N LEU A 97 15.40 1.22 4.59
CA LEU A 97 14.96 0.03 5.33
C LEU A 97 15.06 -1.24 4.47
N LEU A 98 14.73 -1.17 3.18
CA LEU A 98 14.81 -2.33 2.28
C LEU A 98 16.25 -2.83 2.14
N ILE A 99 17.23 -1.93 2.01
CA ILE A 99 18.66 -2.28 1.87
C ILE A 99 19.21 -2.97 3.14
N LYS A 100 18.64 -2.71 4.32
CA LYS A 100 19.05 -3.37 5.56
C LYS A 100 18.61 -4.82 5.65
N ASN A 101 17.58 -5.22 4.90
CA ASN A 101 17.16 -6.60 4.82
C ASN A 101 18.08 -7.31 3.83
N LYS A 102 19.03 -8.11 4.38
CA LYS A 102 19.83 -9.04 3.59
C LYS A 102 19.01 -10.30 3.35
#